data_AF-A0A1C0AD66-F1
#
_entry.id   AF-A0A1C0AD66-F1
#
_cell.length_a   1.000
_cell.length_b   1.000
_cell.length_c   1.000
_cell.angle_alpha   90.00
_cell.angle_beta   90.00
_cell.angle_gamma   90.00
#
_symmetry.space_group_name_H-M   'P 1'
#
loop_
_entity.id
_entity.type
_entity.pdbx_description
1 polymer ?
#
loop_
_entity_poly.entity_id
_entity_poly.type
_entity_poly.pdbx_seq_one_letter_code
_entity_poly.pdbx_strand_id
1 'polypeptide(L)'
;MRILAVTACPTGVAHTYMAAEALEGAAKEKGIDIKVETRGSVGIENGLTPEDIKEAEAIIVAADTDADVDRFKGKAVISVPVGAAIKDPKGLIEEALEKAKDFEPEEDLLDNVQQHKAERSSQRSGFYKHLMNGVSNMLPFVVAGGLAIALSFVFGIKAFEQEGTLAAALMTIGGGTAFALMIPVLAGFIASSIADRPGFAPGMVGGMLAANIGAGFLGGLVAGFLAGYITKFLNDNIKLPKNFQGLKPVLILPLLSVLIVGLLMVYVLGTPMKNIMDALTAWLQGMSGTNRVLLGLILGAMMAFDMGGPVNKAAYTFATGLLASEVYAPMAAVMAAGMVPPLGLALATFIAPKKFDKQQKEAGKAAAVLGISFITEGAIPFAAADPVKVIPSIIVGSATTGALSMLFNATLRAPHGGIFTVFIPGAVGNVVMYAISILVGTIVSAVLISILKDEVKA
;
A
#
# COMPACT_ATOMS: atom_id res chain seq x y z
N MET A 1 16.82 -1.25 33.79
CA MET A 1 16.99 -1.87 32.48
C MET A 1 16.32 -0.99 31.46
N ARG A 2 17.11 -0.36 30.59
CA ARG A 2 16.58 0.57 29.58
C ARG A 2 16.71 -0.04 28.19
N ILE A 3 15.57 -0.33 27.56
CA ILE A 3 15.50 -0.83 26.19
C ILE A 3 15.03 0.30 25.29
N LEU A 4 15.61 0.41 24.10
CA LEU A 4 15.04 1.24 23.04
C LEU A 4 14.43 0.36 21.97
N ALA A 5 13.43 0.87 21.27
CA ALA A 5 12.95 0.23 20.06
C ALA A 5 12.73 1.23 18.93
N VAL A 6 12.88 0.76 17.70
CA VAL A 6 12.46 1.47 16.49
C VAL A 6 11.46 0.60 15.76
N THR A 7 10.31 1.16 15.45
CA THR A 7 9.27 0.48 14.67
C THR A 7 9.10 1.19 13.33
N ALA A 8 9.08 0.43 12.23
CA ALA A 8 8.92 1.01 10.90
C ALA A 8 8.32 0.01 9.90
N CYS A 9 7.15 0.32 9.35
CA CYS A 9 6.57 -0.46 8.25
C CYS A 9 6.52 0.38 6.96
N PRO A 10 6.58 -0.21 5.75
CA PRO A 10 6.63 0.52 4.49
C PRO A 10 5.50 1.52 4.28
N THR A 11 4.32 1.23 4.83
CA THR A 11 3.17 2.15 4.75
C THR A 11 3.15 3.16 5.89
N GLY A 12 3.78 2.85 7.02
CA GLY A 12 3.84 3.71 8.20
C GLY A 12 2.51 3.96 8.91
N VAL A 13 1.43 3.25 8.56
CA VAL A 13 0.06 3.59 9.03
C VAL A 13 -0.37 2.82 10.27
N ALA A 14 -0.29 1.48 10.27
CA ALA A 14 -0.86 0.65 11.34
C ALA A 14 0.22 -0.16 12.06
N HIS A 15 0.96 -1.01 11.32
CA HIS A 15 1.92 -1.93 11.93
C HIS A 15 3.04 -1.24 12.71
N THR A 16 3.46 -0.04 12.30
CA THR A 16 4.42 0.78 13.06
C THR A 16 3.91 1.02 14.49
N TYR A 17 2.70 1.56 14.64
CA TYR A 17 2.14 1.90 15.95
C TYR A 17 1.69 0.68 16.73
N MET A 18 1.14 -0.33 16.06
CA MET A 18 0.76 -1.59 16.71
C MET A 18 1.98 -2.30 17.30
N ALA A 19 3.11 -2.31 16.60
CA ALA A 19 4.35 -2.87 17.13
C ALA A 19 4.87 -2.06 18.32
N ALA A 20 4.75 -0.73 18.27
CA ALA A 20 5.17 0.12 19.37
C ALA A 20 4.31 -0.12 20.63
N GLU A 21 2.99 -0.10 20.49
CA GLU A 21 2.05 -0.35 21.59
C GLU A 21 2.22 -1.77 22.17
N ALA A 22 2.46 -2.78 21.33
CA ALA A 22 2.73 -4.15 21.77
C ALA A 22 4.01 -4.25 22.61
N LEU A 23 5.09 -3.59 22.18
CA LEU A 23 6.37 -3.55 22.91
C LEU A 23 6.26 -2.76 24.21
N GLU A 24 5.60 -1.60 24.19
CA GLU A 24 5.35 -0.77 25.40
C GLU A 24 4.50 -1.52 26.42
N GLY A 25 3.43 -2.19 25.96
CA GLY A 25 2.59 -3.02 26.82
C GLY A 25 3.37 -4.17 27.47
N ALA A 26 4.16 -4.90 26.68
CA ALA A 26 4.97 -6.01 27.19
C ALA A 26 6.07 -5.56 28.15
N ALA A 27 6.73 -4.42 27.89
CA ALA A 27 7.74 -3.86 28.78
C ALA A 27 7.12 -3.42 30.12
N LYS A 28 5.95 -2.77 30.07
CA LYS A 28 5.21 -2.34 31.26
C LYS A 28 4.82 -3.52 32.15
N GLU A 29 4.37 -4.62 31.56
CA GLU A 29 4.06 -5.85 32.32
C GLU A 29 5.28 -6.47 33.01
N LYS A 30 6.48 -6.29 32.44
CA LYS A 30 7.75 -6.78 32.99
C LYS A 30 8.48 -5.76 33.88
N GLY A 31 7.94 -4.55 34.04
CA GLY A 31 8.59 -3.47 34.79
C GLY A 31 9.88 -2.96 34.16
N ILE A 32 9.99 -3.05 32.83
CA ILE A 32 11.15 -2.60 32.05
C ILE A 32 10.86 -1.21 31.48
N ASP A 33 11.84 -0.32 31.56
CA ASP A 33 11.75 0.99 30.91
C ASP A 33 12.05 0.82 29.42
N ILE A 34 11.10 1.23 28.58
CA ILE A 34 11.23 1.20 27.12
C ILE A 34 10.85 2.54 26.52
N LYS A 35 11.65 2.98 25.53
CA LYS A 35 11.28 4.09 24.65
C LYS A 35 11.23 3.60 23.22
N VAL A 36 10.08 3.78 22.56
CA VAL A 36 9.87 3.33 21.18
C VAL A 36 9.78 4.53 20.25
N GLU A 37 10.70 4.61 19.29
CA GLU A 37 10.60 5.53 18.16
C GLU A 37 9.72 4.90 17.08
N THR A 38 8.69 5.62 16.66
CA THR A 38 7.80 5.22 15.56
C THR A 38 8.19 5.98 14.31
N ARG A 39 8.42 5.24 13.22
CA ARG A 39 8.64 5.80 11.87
C ARG A 39 7.42 5.50 11.03
N GLY A 40 6.42 6.36 11.19
CA GLY A 40 5.11 6.23 10.56
C GLY A 40 4.96 7.10 9.31
N SER A 41 3.79 7.04 8.69
CA SER A 41 3.40 7.91 7.57
C SER A 41 3.29 9.37 7.98
N VAL A 42 3.20 9.62 9.29
CA VAL A 42 3.12 10.96 9.92
C VAL A 42 4.53 11.54 10.16
N GLY A 43 5.58 10.73 10.02
CA GLY A 43 6.96 11.10 10.28
C GLY A 43 7.57 10.28 11.42
N ILE A 44 8.65 10.81 12.01
CA ILE A 44 9.30 10.23 13.18
C ILE A 44 8.65 10.81 14.43
N GLU A 45 8.13 9.96 15.29
CA GLU A 45 7.66 10.34 16.62
C GLU A 45 8.49 9.63 17.69
N ASN A 46 8.58 10.23 18.88
CA ASN A 46 9.38 9.72 20.00
C ASN A 46 10.86 9.42 19.64
N GLY A 47 11.43 10.26 18.76
CA GLY A 47 12.81 10.12 18.29
C GLY A 47 13.81 9.82 19.41
N LEU A 48 14.67 8.83 19.17
CA LEU A 48 15.75 8.45 20.08
C LEU A 48 16.88 9.47 19.98
N THR A 49 17.23 10.08 21.11
CA THR A 49 18.36 11.00 21.19
C THR A 49 19.68 10.22 21.33
N PRO A 50 20.84 10.85 21.04
CA PRO A 50 22.14 10.23 21.29
C PRO A 50 22.32 9.78 22.75
N GLU A 51 21.76 10.54 23.71
CA GLU A 51 21.78 10.20 25.14
C GLU A 51 20.95 8.95 25.43
N ASP A 52 19.74 8.85 24.84
CA ASP A 52 18.92 7.63 24.97
C ASP A 52 19.71 6.41 24.50
N ILE A 53 20.33 6.50 23.32
CA ILE A 53 21.09 5.39 22.71
C ILE A 53 22.27 5.02 23.61
N LYS A 54 22.97 6.01 24.17
CA LYS A 54 24.10 5.78 25.08
C LYS A 54 23.67 5.03 26.34
N GLU A 55 22.51 5.33 26.90
CA GLU A 55 21.98 4.71 28.12
C GLU A 55 21.27 3.37 27.86
N ALA A 56 20.98 3.03 26.60
CA ALA A 56 20.34 1.79 26.24
C ALA A 56 21.24 0.58 26.47
N GLU A 57 20.68 -0.46 27.09
CA GLU A 57 21.30 -1.78 27.26
C GLU A 57 21.06 -2.66 26.04
N ALA A 58 19.89 -2.54 25.42
CA ALA A 58 19.53 -3.22 24.18
C ALA A 58 18.65 -2.34 23.29
N ILE A 59 18.69 -2.61 21.99
CA ILE A 59 17.88 -1.90 20.99
C ILE A 59 17.14 -2.92 20.11
N ILE A 60 15.82 -2.81 20.04
CA ILE A 60 14.95 -3.63 19.20
C ILE A 60 14.57 -2.85 17.94
N VAL A 61 15.06 -3.27 16.79
CA VAL A 61 14.69 -2.74 15.48
C VAL A 61 13.61 -3.64 14.88
N ALA A 62 12.35 -3.27 15.06
CA ALA A 62 11.18 -3.93 14.47
C ALA A 62 10.79 -3.22 13.18
N ALA A 63 11.50 -3.48 12.08
CA ALA A 63 11.38 -2.70 10.86
C ALA A 63 11.36 -3.53 9.56
N ASP A 64 10.42 -3.18 8.67
CA ASP A 64 10.30 -3.70 7.31
C ASP A 64 10.77 -2.67 6.24
N THR A 65 11.25 -1.50 6.68
CA THR A 65 11.80 -0.42 5.84
C THR A 65 13.07 0.16 6.49
N ASP A 66 13.66 1.21 5.93
CA ASP A 66 14.82 1.87 6.53
C ASP A 66 14.49 2.48 7.90
N ALA A 67 15.34 2.17 8.89
CA ALA A 67 15.16 2.52 10.29
C ALA A 67 16.36 3.28 10.88
N ASP A 68 17.31 3.74 10.03
CA ASP A 68 18.50 4.49 10.45
C ASP A 68 19.23 3.78 11.58
N VAL A 69 19.67 2.56 11.25
CA VAL A 69 20.33 1.65 12.19
C VAL A 69 21.80 2.02 12.42
N ASP A 70 22.37 2.90 11.59
CA ASP A 70 23.77 3.31 11.64
C ASP A 70 24.14 4.02 12.95
N ARG A 71 23.17 4.67 13.60
CA ARG A 71 23.36 5.33 14.90
C ARG A 71 23.42 4.36 16.09
N PHE A 72 23.14 3.07 15.88
CA PHE A 72 23.16 2.04 16.94
C PHE A 72 24.47 1.23 16.98
N LYS A 73 25.52 1.70 16.31
CA LYS A 73 26.84 1.05 16.33
C LYS A 73 27.37 0.90 17.75
N GLY A 74 27.88 -0.29 18.07
CA GLY A 74 28.41 -0.63 19.39
C GLY A 74 27.35 -0.90 20.47
N LYS A 75 26.10 -1.20 20.08
CA LYS A 75 25.01 -1.59 20.99
C LYS A 75 24.50 -2.99 20.68
N ALA A 76 23.91 -3.64 21.67
CA ALA A 76 23.21 -4.91 21.47
C ALA A 76 21.90 -4.65 20.68
N VAL A 77 21.92 -4.99 19.39
CA VAL A 77 20.77 -4.75 18.49
C VAL A 77 20.12 -6.07 18.08
N ILE A 78 18.79 -6.14 18.19
CA ILE A 78 17.95 -7.18 17.58
C ILE A 78 17.20 -6.56 16.42
N SER A 79 17.19 -7.24 15.26
CA SER A 79 16.49 -6.76 14.07
C SER A 79 15.48 -7.80 13.59
N VAL A 80 14.22 -7.43 13.58
CA VAL A 80 13.10 -8.31 13.21
C VAL A 80 12.08 -7.59 12.33
N PRO A 81 11.25 -8.33 11.56
CA PRO A 81 10.11 -7.75 10.88
C PRO A 81 9.17 -7.06 11.88
N VAL A 82 8.50 -5.99 11.45
CA VAL A 82 7.58 -5.25 12.34
C VAL A 82 6.48 -6.17 12.90
N GLY A 83 6.04 -7.16 12.12
CA GLY A 83 5.02 -8.13 12.52
C GLY A 83 5.46 -9.07 13.65
N ALA A 84 6.77 -9.29 13.84
CA ALA A 84 7.27 -10.10 14.95
C ALA A 84 7.02 -9.40 16.29
N ALA A 85 7.22 -8.08 16.35
CA ALA A 85 6.93 -7.27 17.53
C ALA A 85 5.45 -7.23 17.90
N ILE A 86 4.56 -7.44 16.93
CA ILE A 86 3.12 -7.56 17.18
C ILE A 86 2.77 -8.96 17.72
N LYS A 87 3.40 -10.00 17.16
CA LYS A 87 3.08 -11.40 17.45
C LYS A 87 3.65 -11.88 18.79
N ASP A 88 4.88 -11.50 19.11
CA ASP A 88 5.59 -11.93 20.32
C ASP A 88 6.48 -10.82 20.90
N PRO A 89 5.88 -9.74 21.44
CA PRO A 89 6.64 -8.65 22.04
C PRO A 89 7.39 -9.06 23.31
N LYS A 90 6.89 -10.05 24.06
CA LYS A 90 7.51 -10.52 25.31
C LYS A 90 8.77 -11.31 25.04
N GLY A 91 8.72 -12.25 24.10
CA GLY A 91 9.89 -13.00 23.66
C GLY A 91 10.98 -12.10 23.10
N LEU A 92 10.61 -11.07 22.33
CA LEU A 92 11.56 -10.09 21.80
C LEU A 92 12.26 -9.26 22.88
N ILE A 93 11.54 -8.88 23.93
CA ILE A 93 12.13 -8.18 25.08
C ILE A 93 13.09 -9.10 25.84
N GLU A 94 12.74 -10.37 26.03
CA GLU A 94 13.62 -11.35 26.67
C GLU A 94 14.89 -11.60 25.85
N GLU A 95 14.74 -11.82 24.55
CA GLU A 95 15.85 -12.00 23.61
C GLU A 95 16.78 -10.78 23.63
N ALA A 96 16.21 -9.56 23.66
CA ALA A 96 16.98 -8.31 23.74
C ALA A 96 17.81 -8.22 25.02
N LEU A 97 17.25 -8.65 26.14
CA LEU A 97 17.93 -8.66 27.43
C LEU A 97 19.00 -9.76 27.52
N GLU A 98 18.77 -10.93 26.94
CA GLU A 98 19.79 -11.98 26.85
C GLU A 98 20.95 -11.54 25.99
N LYS A 99 20.65 -11.00 24.79
CA LYS A 99 21.67 -10.49 23.88
C LYS A 99 22.49 -9.35 24.48
N ALA A 100 21.90 -8.53 25.36
CA ALA A 100 22.63 -7.49 26.08
C ALA A 100 23.62 -8.05 27.12
N LYS A 101 23.34 -9.22 27.71
CA LYS A 101 24.24 -9.86 28.69
C LYS A 101 25.47 -10.48 28.02
N ASP A 102 25.30 -11.00 26.81
CA ASP A 102 26.35 -11.68 26.04
C ASP A 102 27.05 -10.75 25.04
N PHE A 103 26.80 -9.44 25.10
CA PHE A 103 27.33 -8.47 24.14
C PHE A 103 28.79 -8.10 24.45
N GLU A 104 29.72 -8.68 23.70
CA GLU A 104 31.08 -8.15 23.54
C GLU A 104 31.15 -7.26 22.28
N PRO A 105 31.78 -6.07 22.36
CA PRO A 105 31.83 -5.15 21.22
C PRO A 105 32.79 -5.66 20.15
N GLU A 106 32.29 -6.48 19.23
CA GLU A 106 32.96 -6.78 17.95
C GLU A 106 32.45 -5.85 16.84
N GLU A 107 33.38 -5.38 16.00
CA GLU A 107 33.16 -4.42 14.89
C GLU A 107 32.28 -4.96 13.74
N ASP A 108 31.90 -6.24 13.74
CA ASP A 108 31.46 -6.95 12.51
C ASP A 108 29.98 -7.39 12.49
N LEU A 109 29.10 -6.71 13.25
CA LEU A 109 27.67 -7.05 13.31
C LEU A 109 26.81 -6.43 12.18
N LEU A 110 27.33 -5.42 11.48
CA LEU A 110 26.61 -4.73 10.40
C LEU A 110 26.43 -5.62 9.16
N ASP A 111 27.40 -6.51 8.90
CA ASP A 111 27.36 -7.41 7.76
C ASP A 111 26.25 -8.45 7.89
N ASN A 112 25.96 -8.95 9.10
CA ASN A 112 24.87 -9.90 9.35
C ASN A 112 23.47 -9.27 9.20
N VAL A 113 23.30 -8.01 9.63
CA VAL A 113 22.01 -7.28 9.49
C VAL A 113 21.75 -6.88 8.03
N GLN A 114 22.80 -6.48 7.30
CA GLN A 114 22.70 -6.20 5.87
C GLN A 114 22.52 -7.49 5.05
N GLN A 115 23.17 -8.61 5.41
CA GLN A 115 22.99 -9.90 4.76
C GLN A 115 21.57 -10.43 4.93
N HIS A 116 20.99 -10.42 6.13
CA HIS A 116 19.60 -10.89 6.31
C HIS A 116 18.55 -9.99 5.61
N LYS A 117 18.82 -8.68 5.48
CA LYS A 117 17.99 -7.76 4.68
C LYS A 117 18.16 -8.01 3.18
N ALA A 118 19.39 -8.29 2.71
CA ALA A 118 19.71 -8.63 1.33
C ALA A 118 19.12 -10.00 0.93
N GLU A 119 19.13 -10.99 1.81
CA GLU A 119 18.54 -12.33 1.62
C GLU A 119 17.01 -12.29 1.56
N ARG A 120 16.34 -11.50 2.42
CA ARG A 120 14.88 -11.30 2.34
C ARG A 120 14.47 -10.43 1.15
N SER A 121 15.31 -9.47 0.76
CA SER A 121 15.17 -8.69 -0.48
C SER A 121 15.37 -9.55 -1.73
N SER A 122 16.26 -10.54 -1.69
CA SER A 122 16.56 -11.44 -2.81
C SER A 122 15.53 -12.58 -2.96
N GLN A 123 14.79 -12.91 -1.89
CA GLN A 123 13.68 -13.87 -1.93
C GLN A 123 12.43 -13.36 -2.67
N ARG A 124 12.26 -12.04 -2.86
CA ARG A 124 11.24 -11.48 -3.76
C ARG A 124 11.83 -11.31 -5.16
N SER A 125 11.12 -11.78 -6.20
CA SER A 125 11.58 -11.60 -7.57
C SER A 125 11.90 -10.11 -7.85
N GLY A 126 13.04 -9.83 -8.48
CA GLY A 126 13.49 -8.45 -8.71
C GLY A 126 12.40 -7.59 -9.37
N PHE A 127 11.69 -8.16 -10.34
CA PHE A 127 10.55 -7.52 -11.00
C PHE A 127 9.44 -7.07 -10.02
N TYR A 128 9.01 -7.97 -9.12
CA TYR A 128 7.94 -7.66 -8.16
C TYR A 128 8.35 -6.55 -7.19
N LYS A 129 9.61 -6.58 -6.71
CA LYS A 129 10.16 -5.53 -5.85
C LYS A 129 10.07 -4.15 -6.53
N HIS A 130 10.50 -4.05 -7.79
CA HIS A 130 10.47 -2.79 -8.54
C HIS A 130 9.04 -2.29 -8.78
N LEU A 131 8.14 -3.19 -9.17
CA LEU A 131 6.73 -2.88 -9.37
C LEU A 131 6.09 -2.32 -8.10
N MET A 132 6.30 -2.98 -6.96
CA MET A 132 5.72 -2.55 -5.68
C MET A 132 6.29 -1.24 -5.17
N ASN A 133 7.56 -0.93 -5.49
CA ASN A 133 8.12 0.38 -5.19
C ASN A 133 7.39 1.48 -5.95
N GLY A 134 7.12 1.27 -7.24
CA GLY A 134 6.30 2.18 -8.03
C GLY A 134 4.89 2.36 -7.45
N VAL A 135 4.20 1.24 -7.21
CA VAL A 135 2.83 1.26 -6.70
C VAL A 135 2.73 2.00 -5.37
N SER A 136 3.59 1.67 -4.40
CA SER A 136 3.50 2.25 -3.06
C SER A 136 3.74 3.77 -3.06
N ASN A 137 4.58 4.28 -3.95
CA ASN A 137 4.83 5.71 -4.10
C ASN A 137 3.76 6.43 -4.94
N MET A 138 3.05 5.72 -5.82
CA MET A 138 1.91 6.26 -6.57
C MET A 138 0.66 6.45 -5.70
N LEU A 139 0.41 5.52 -4.76
CA LEU A 139 -0.83 5.49 -3.97
C LEU A 139 -1.17 6.83 -3.25
N PRO A 140 -0.23 7.54 -2.59
CA PRO A 140 -0.54 8.82 -1.96
C PRO A 140 -1.12 9.86 -2.92
N PHE A 141 -0.66 9.89 -4.17
CA PHE A 141 -1.16 10.81 -5.21
C PHE A 141 -2.58 10.44 -5.64
N VAL A 142 -2.86 9.14 -5.76
CA VAL A 142 -4.18 8.62 -6.07
C VAL A 142 -5.18 8.95 -4.97
N VAL A 143 -4.80 8.78 -3.71
CA VAL A 143 -5.65 9.10 -2.55
C VAL A 143 -5.92 10.59 -2.47
N ALA A 144 -4.88 11.43 -2.49
CA ALA A 144 -5.02 12.88 -2.43
C ALA A 144 -5.84 13.42 -3.63
N GLY A 145 -5.53 12.92 -4.84
CA GLY A 145 -6.23 13.30 -6.05
C GLY A 145 -7.70 12.89 -6.04
N GLY A 146 -7.97 11.64 -5.66
CA GLY A 146 -9.32 11.11 -5.54
C GLY A 146 -10.19 11.86 -4.52
N LEU A 147 -9.63 12.20 -3.36
CA LEU A 147 -10.34 12.97 -2.33
C LEU A 147 -10.59 14.42 -2.77
N ALA A 148 -9.67 15.05 -3.49
CA ALA A 148 -9.87 16.39 -4.04
C ALA A 148 -10.96 16.40 -5.15
N ILE A 149 -10.97 15.39 -6.05
CA ILE A 149 -12.04 15.19 -7.04
C ILE A 149 -13.39 15.01 -6.33
N ALA A 150 -13.41 14.16 -5.30
CA ALA A 150 -14.58 13.90 -4.47
C ALA A 150 -15.12 15.21 -3.84
N LEU A 151 -14.26 16.04 -3.25
CA LEU A 151 -14.65 17.34 -2.70
C LEU A 151 -15.17 18.31 -3.78
N SER A 152 -14.61 18.29 -4.99
CA SER A 152 -15.12 19.08 -6.12
C SER A 152 -16.57 18.72 -6.43
N PHE A 153 -16.89 17.42 -6.45
CA PHE A 153 -18.24 16.93 -6.76
C PHE A 153 -19.29 17.20 -5.68
N VAL A 154 -18.91 17.55 -4.45
CA VAL A 154 -19.86 18.00 -3.40
C VAL A 154 -20.65 19.24 -3.86
N PHE A 155 -20.03 20.09 -4.68
CA PHE A 155 -20.68 21.26 -5.28
C PHE A 155 -21.54 20.93 -6.51
N GLY A 156 -21.56 19.67 -6.93
CA GLY A 156 -22.21 19.16 -8.13
C GLY A 156 -21.20 18.64 -9.16
N ILE A 157 -21.55 17.57 -9.88
CA ILE A 157 -20.64 16.89 -10.84
C ILE A 157 -20.08 17.83 -11.89
N LYS A 158 -20.86 18.81 -12.34
CA LYS A 158 -20.44 19.77 -13.37
C LYS A 158 -20.01 21.13 -12.81
N ALA A 159 -20.02 21.31 -11.49
CA ALA A 159 -19.67 22.60 -10.89
C ALA A 159 -18.23 23.03 -11.21
N PHE A 160 -17.35 22.05 -11.48
CA PHE A 160 -15.98 22.31 -11.91
C PHE A 160 -15.87 22.93 -13.31
N GLU A 161 -16.91 22.86 -14.15
CA GLU A 161 -16.92 23.47 -15.48
C GLU A 161 -16.93 25.01 -15.40
N GLN A 162 -17.35 25.58 -14.26
CA GLN A 162 -17.29 27.01 -14.02
C GLN A 162 -15.91 27.41 -13.48
N GLU A 163 -15.06 27.94 -14.35
CA GLU A 163 -13.73 28.41 -14.00
C GLU A 163 -13.74 29.47 -12.87
N GLY A 164 -12.70 29.48 -12.06
CA GLY A 164 -12.55 30.39 -10.91
C GLY A 164 -13.31 29.99 -9.64
N THR A 165 -14.14 28.95 -9.69
CA THR A 165 -14.82 28.41 -8.50
C THR A 165 -13.92 27.50 -7.67
N LEU A 166 -14.28 27.29 -6.40
CA LEU A 166 -13.62 26.29 -5.55
C LEU A 166 -13.74 24.87 -6.14
N ALA A 167 -14.87 24.54 -6.76
CA ALA A 167 -15.08 23.24 -7.40
C ALA A 167 -14.10 23.03 -8.57
N ALA A 168 -13.89 24.05 -9.41
CA ALA A 168 -12.90 24.01 -10.49
C ALA A 168 -11.48 23.86 -9.92
N ALA A 169 -11.12 24.67 -8.91
CA ALA A 169 -9.80 24.58 -8.27
C ALA A 169 -9.54 23.18 -7.67
N LEU A 170 -10.51 22.60 -6.96
CA LEU A 170 -10.42 21.24 -6.42
C LEU A 170 -10.28 20.18 -7.51
N MET A 171 -10.98 20.33 -8.64
CA MET A 171 -10.83 19.42 -9.78
C MET A 171 -9.45 19.55 -10.44
N THR A 172 -8.92 20.76 -10.58
CA THR A 172 -7.56 20.99 -11.10
C THR A 172 -6.49 20.40 -10.18
N ILE A 173 -6.61 20.60 -8.86
CA ILE A 173 -5.71 20.00 -7.87
C ILE A 173 -5.80 18.48 -7.93
N GLY A 174 -7.03 17.95 -7.88
CA GLY A 174 -7.30 16.53 -7.80
C GLY A 174 -7.04 15.78 -9.11
N GLY A 175 -7.91 16.00 -10.09
CA GLY A 175 -7.87 15.32 -11.39
C GLY A 175 -6.76 15.83 -12.30
N GLY A 176 -6.66 17.15 -12.44
CA GLY A 176 -5.73 17.77 -13.39
C GLY A 176 -4.26 17.67 -13.00
N THR A 177 -3.96 17.49 -11.72
CA THR A 177 -2.58 17.51 -11.19
C THR A 177 -2.24 16.23 -10.44
N ALA A 178 -2.85 15.97 -9.27
CA ALA A 178 -2.45 14.86 -8.42
C ALA A 178 -2.70 13.50 -9.09
N PHE A 179 -3.88 13.31 -9.69
CA PHE A 179 -4.24 12.08 -10.37
C PHE A 179 -3.44 11.90 -11.67
N ALA A 180 -3.20 12.99 -12.43
CA ALA A 180 -2.37 12.97 -13.63
C ALA A 180 -0.92 12.53 -13.34
N LEU A 181 -0.40 12.80 -12.13
CA LEU A 181 0.93 12.38 -11.71
C LEU A 181 1.02 10.89 -11.35
N MET A 182 -0.08 10.15 -11.23
CA MET A 182 -0.03 8.76 -10.77
C MET A 182 0.85 7.87 -11.68
N ILE A 183 0.70 7.96 -13.00
CA ILE A 183 1.44 7.15 -13.97
C ILE A 183 2.93 7.58 -14.04
N PRO A 184 3.26 8.89 -14.11
CA PRO A 184 4.63 9.37 -13.97
C PRO A 184 5.31 8.91 -12.68
N VAL A 185 4.65 9.01 -11.53
CA VAL A 185 5.22 8.63 -10.22
C VAL A 185 5.46 7.13 -10.18
N LEU A 186 4.49 6.31 -10.60
CA LEU A 186 4.63 4.87 -10.73
C LEU A 186 5.88 4.50 -11.56
N ALA A 187 6.00 5.06 -12.76
CA ALA A 187 7.09 4.77 -13.68
C ALA A 187 8.45 5.27 -13.13
N GLY A 188 8.47 6.47 -12.55
CA GLY A 188 9.65 7.07 -11.93
C GLY A 188 10.22 6.23 -10.80
N PHE A 189 9.37 5.73 -9.90
CA PHE A 189 9.80 4.90 -8.78
C PHE A 189 10.10 3.44 -9.16
N ILE A 190 9.49 2.90 -10.23
CA ILE A 190 9.97 1.65 -10.82
C ILE A 190 11.40 1.85 -11.34
N ALA A 191 11.61 2.87 -12.17
CA ALA A 191 12.90 3.14 -12.80
C ALA A 191 13.99 3.43 -11.76
N SER A 192 13.67 4.23 -10.73
CA SER A 192 14.62 4.56 -9.67
C SER A 192 14.94 3.37 -8.76
N SER A 193 14.05 2.39 -8.64
CA SER A 193 14.36 1.17 -7.90
C SER A 193 15.32 0.24 -8.64
N ILE A 194 15.51 0.44 -9.96
CA ILE A 194 16.41 -0.35 -10.81
C ILE A 194 17.76 0.36 -10.99
N ALA A 195 17.74 1.68 -11.16
CA ALA A 195 18.91 2.49 -11.52
C ALA A 195 19.17 3.67 -10.57
N ASP A 196 18.67 3.58 -9.34
CA ASP A 196 18.76 4.60 -8.29
C ASP A 196 18.26 5.98 -8.75
N ARG A 197 18.75 7.04 -8.13
CA ARG A 197 18.36 8.43 -8.43
C ARG A 197 18.42 8.80 -9.93
N PRO A 198 19.42 8.36 -10.72
CA PRO A 198 19.44 8.63 -12.16
C PRO A 198 18.23 8.11 -12.94
N GLY A 199 17.63 6.99 -12.53
CA GLY A 199 16.48 6.40 -13.21
C GLY A 199 15.18 7.16 -13.03
N PHE A 200 15.09 8.04 -12.03
CA PHE A 200 13.85 8.71 -11.65
C PHE A 200 13.28 9.61 -12.76
N ALA A 201 14.09 10.53 -13.30
CA ALA A 201 13.68 11.45 -14.34
C ALA A 201 13.21 10.76 -15.65
N PRO A 202 13.98 9.82 -16.24
CA PRO A 202 13.52 9.11 -17.44
C PRO A 202 12.27 8.27 -17.19
N GLY A 203 12.12 7.68 -15.99
CA GLY A 203 10.90 6.98 -15.61
C GLY A 203 9.69 7.90 -15.57
N MET A 204 9.79 9.05 -14.90
CA MET A 204 8.68 10.03 -14.85
C MET A 204 8.30 10.57 -16.22
N VAL A 205 9.29 10.94 -17.05
CA VAL A 205 9.03 11.44 -18.40
C VAL A 205 8.40 10.36 -19.27
N GLY A 206 8.92 9.13 -19.23
CA GLY A 206 8.32 7.99 -19.94
C GLY A 206 6.89 7.68 -19.49
N GLY A 207 6.62 7.74 -18.18
CA GLY A 207 5.27 7.58 -17.64
C GLY A 207 4.31 8.70 -18.07
N MET A 208 4.77 9.95 -18.10
CA MET A 208 3.99 11.07 -18.60
C MET A 208 3.68 10.93 -20.10
N LEU A 209 4.65 10.48 -20.90
CA LEU A 209 4.42 10.16 -22.31
C LEU A 209 3.39 9.04 -22.46
N ALA A 210 3.46 7.99 -21.64
CA ALA A 210 2.47 6.91 -21.66
C ALA A 210 1.04 7.41 -21.40
N ALA A 211 0.88 8.31 -20.42
CA ALA A 211 -0.40 8.95 -20.13
C ALA A 211 -0.89 9.78 -21.33
N ASN A 212 -0.04 10.64 -21.87
CA ASN A 212 -0.40 11.56 -22.96
C ASN A 212 -0.70 10.86 -24.31
N ILE A 213 -0.02 9.75 -24.61
CA ILE A 213 -0.25 8.95 -25.83
C ILE A 213 -1.53 8.08 -25.70
N GLY A 214 -2.10 7.96 -24.50
CA GLY A 214 -3.22 7.07 -24.22
C GLY A 214 -2.81 5.60 -24.01
N ALA A 215 -1.51 5.33 -23.87
CA ALA A 215 -1.00 4.01 -23.48
C ALA A 215 -1.32 3.68 -22.00
N GLY A 216 -1.75 4.68 -21.23
CA GLY A 216 -2.33 4.53 -19.91
C GLY A 216 -1.39 3.84 -18.91
N PHE A 217 -1.99 3.13 -17.96
CA PHE A 217 -1.27 2.45 -16.90
C PHE A 217 -0.28 1.39 -17.42
N LEU A 218 -0.67 0.59 -18.43
CA LEU A 218 0.22 -0.43 -19.02
C LEU A 218 1.45 0.19 -19.69
N GLY A 219 1.26 1.27 -20.45
CA GLY A 219 2.36 2.03 -21.03
C GLY A 219 3.29 2.60 -19.96
N GLY A 220 2.74 3.07 -18.84
CA GLY A 220 3.52 3.57 -17.71
C GLY A 220 4.39 2.50 -17.05
N LEU A 221 3.86 1.29 -16.88
CA LEU A 221 4.64 0.15 -16.39
C LEU A 221 5.82 -0.17 -17.31
N VAL A 222 5.56 -0.29 -18.61
CA VAL A 222 6.60 -0.56 -19.62
C VAL A 222 7.64 0.56 -19.61
N ALA A 223 7.20 1.82 -19.61
CA ALA A 223 8.09 2.97 -19.57
C ALA A 223 8.98 3.00 -18.32
N GLY A 224 8.44 2.66 -17.15
CA GLY A 224 9.20 2.59 -15.89
C GLY A 224 10.30 1.53 -15.92
N PHE A 225 9.98 0.30 -16.33
CA PHE A 225 10.99 -0.76 -16.44
C PHE A 225 12.02 -0.45 -17.53
N LEU A 226 11.57 0.02 -18.69
CA LEU A 226 12.43 0.43 -19.79
C LEU A 226 13.41 1.52 -19.35
N ALA A 227 12.91 2.58 -18.69
CA ALA A 227 13.74 3.65 -18.18
C ALA A 227 14.75 3.17 -17.15
N GLY A 228 14.34 2.32 -16.21
CA GLY A 228 15.24 1.72 -15.23
C GLY A 228 16.38 0.95 -15.89
N TYR A 229 16.07 0.00 -16.77
CA TYR A 229 17.10 -0.83 -17.39
C TYR A 229 17.99 -0.07 -18.38
N ILE A 230 17.44 0.88 -19.15
CA ILE A 230 18.24 1.74 -20.03
C ILE A 230 19.20 2.59 -19.20
N THR A 231 18.71 3.22 -18.14
CA THR A 231 19.55 4.07 -17.29
C THR A 231 20.65 3.26 -16.63
N LYS A 232 20.32 2.06 -16.13
CA LYS A 232 21.30 1.13 -15.56
C LYS A 232 22.35 0.73 -16.59
N PHE A 233 21.93 0.34 -17.80
CA PHE A 233 22.83 -0.01 -18.89
C PHE A 233 23.80 1.14 -19.24
N LEU A 234 23.29 2.36 -19.37
CA LEU A 234 24.12 3.53 -19.63
C LEU A 234 25.08 3.81 -18.46
N ASN A 235 24.62 3.62 -17.22
CA ASN A 235 25.47 3.77 -16.05
C ASN A 235 26.61 2.73 -16.05
N ASP A 236 26.34 1.48 -16.39
CA ASP A 236 27.37 0.43 -16.33
C ASP A 236 28.39 0.57 -17.48
N ASN A 237 27.98 1.12 -18.62
CA ASN A 237 28.81 1.19 -19.84
C ASN A 237 29.53 2.54 -20.05
N ILE A 238 28.99 3.66 -19.56
CA ILE A 238 29.64 4.97 -19.72
C ILE A 238 30.72 5.14 -18.66
N LYS A 239 31.99 5.07 -19.07
CA LYS A 239 33.15 5.29 -18.19
C LYS A 239 33.71 6.69 -18.42
N LEU A 240 33.74 7.51 -17.39
CA LEU A 240 34.34 8.86 -17.43
C LEU A 240 35.65 8.92 -16.63
N PRO A 241 36.59 9.79 -17.01
CA PRO A 241 37.73 10.12 -16.16
C PRO A 241 37.29 10.67 -14.80
N LYS A 242 38.10 10.49 -13.74
CA LYS A 242 37.76 10.88 -12.36
C LYS A 242 37.23 12.31 -12.24
N ASN A 243 37.79 13.25 -13.00
CA ASN A 243 37.42 14.67 -12.97
C ASN A 243 35.99 14.95 -13.47
N PHE A 244 35.38 14.02 -14.21
CA PHE A 244 34.06 14.19 -14.81
C PHE A 244 33.01 13.24 -14.23
N GLN A 245 33.33 12.44 -13.21
CA GLN A 245 32.41 11.46 -12.63
C GLN A 245 31.11 12.11 -12.12
N GLY A 246 31.17 13.34 -11.60
CA GLY A 246 29.96 14.08 -11.17
C GLY A 246 28.99 14.42 -12.31
N LEU A 247 29.47 14.57 -13.55
CA LEU A 247 28.61 14.87 -14.71
C LEU A 247 27.70 13.71 -15.09
N LYS A 248 28.13 12.48 -14.80
CA LYS A 248 27.44 11.27 -15.22
C LYS A 248 26.02 11.17 -14.65
N PRO A 249 25.79 11.15 -13.33
CA PRO A 249 24.45 11.07 -12.77
C PRO A 249 23.63 12.36 -12.89
N VAL A 250 24.29 13.52 -13.05
CA VAL A 250 23.61 14.83 -13.07
C VAL A 250 23.12 15.20 -14.47
N LEU A 251 23.92 14.94 -15.51
CA LEU A 251 23.67 15.41 -16.87
C LEU A 251 23.53 14.26 -17.86
N ILE A 252 24.53 13.38 -17.93
CA ILE A 252 24.64 12.41 -19.03
C ILE A 252 23.54 11.34 -18.94
N LEU A 253 23.40 10.71 -17.78
CA LEU A 253 22.42 9.64 -17.60
C LEU A 253 20.98 10.16 -17.73
N PRO A 254 20.56 11.25 -17.06
CA PRO A 254 19.21 11.76 -17.24
C PRO A 254 18.90 12.14 -18.69
N LEU A 255 19.81 12.86 -19.37
CA LEU A 255 19.59 13.31 -20.75
C LEU A 255 19.48 12.14 -21.73
N LEU A 256 20.46 11.23 -21.74
CA LEU A 256 20.46 10.10 -22.67
C LEU A 256 19.31 9.15 -22.40
N SER A 257 19.04 8.86 -21.13
CA SER A 257 17.94 7.96 -20.76
C SER A 257 16.58 8.55 -21.14
N VAL A 258 16.35 9.85 -20.87
CA VAL A 258 15.10 10.52 -21.27
C VAL A 258 14.94 10.52 -22.78
N LEU A 259 15.99 10.83 -23.54
CA LEU A 259 15.93 10.84 -25.00
C LEU A 259 15.64 9.44 -25.55
N ILE A 260 16.37 8.42 -25.09
CA ILE A 260 16.19 7.06 -25.60
C ILE A 260 14.79 6.53 -25.22
N VAL A 261 14.39 6.64 -23.95
CA VAL A 261 13.07 6.20 -23.48
C VAL A 261 11.97 6.98 -24.21
N GLY A 262 12.11 8.30 -24.32
CA GLY A 262 11.13 9.15 -24.99
C GLY A 262 10.97 8.80 -26.46
N LEU A 263 12.07 8.64 -27.21
CA LEU A 263 12.04 8.24 -28.61
C LEU A 263 11.44 6.85 -28.79
N LEU A 264 11.78 5.89 -27.93
CA LEU A 264 11.18 4.56 -27.96
C LEU A 264 9.67 4.61 -27.67
N MET A 265 9.23 5.41 -26.70
CA MET A 265 7.81 5.58 -26.40
C MET A 265 7.07 6.26 -27.55
N VAL A 266 7.66 7.28 -28.18
CA VAL A 266 7.01 8.01 -29.28
C VAL A 266 6.94 7.18 -30.57
N TYR A 267 8.03 6.53 -30.96
CA TYR A 267 8.13 5.91 -32.28
C TYR A 267 7.87 4.40 -32.30
N VAL A 268 8.09 3.70 -31.19
CA VAL A 268 8.12 2.22 -31.19
C VAL A 268 7.04 1.64 -30.29
N LEU A 269 6.95 2.08 -29.04
CA LEU A 269 6.18 1.40 -27.99
C LEU A 269 4.82 2.05 -27.72
N GLY A 270 4.69 3.37 -27.86
CA GLY A 270 3.48 4.11 -27.47
C GLY A 270 2.24 3.62 -28.22
N THR A 271 2.29 3.55 -29.55
CA THR A 271 1.16 3.09 -30.37
C THR A 271 0.77 1.63 -30.08
N PRO A 272 1.70 0.65 -30.06
CA PRO A 272 1.36 -0.72 -29.64
C PRO A 272 0.72 -0.77 -28.24
N MET A 273 1.24 -0.03 -27.27
CA MET A 273 0.69 -0.02 -25.91
C MET A 273 -0.70 0.62 -25.85
N LYS A 274 -0.94 1.69 -26.61
CA LYS A 274 -2.26 2.28 -26.77
C LYS A 274 -3.25 1.26 -27.35
N ASN A 275 -2.88 0.57 -28.41
CA ASN A 275 -3.75 -0.43 -29.03
C ASN A 275 -4.12 -1.56 -28.06
N ILE A 276 -3.16 -2.01 -27.24
CA ILE A 276 -3.41 -3.00 -26.19
C ILE A 276 -4.37 -2.44 -25.14
N MET A 277 -4.17 -1.18 -24.70
CA MET A 277 -5.08 -0.54 -23.74
C MET A 277 -6.48 -0.33 -24.30
N ASP A 278 -6.62 0.08 -25.55
CA ASP A 278 -7.92 0.24 -26.21
C ASP A 278 -8.63 -1.11 -26.32
N ALA A 279 -7.92 -2.18 -26.71
CA ALA A 279 -8.46 -3.53 -26.79
C ALA A 279 -8.88 -4.05 -25.41
N LEU A 280 -8.07 -3.84 -24.37
CA LEU A 280 -8.41 -4.18 -22.99
C LEU A 280 -9.64 -3.42 -22.52
N THR A 281 -9.70 -2.12 -22.80
CA THR A 281 -10.82 -1.24 -22.45
C THR A 281 -12.10 -1.70 -23.11
N ALA A 282 -12.06 -1.96 -24.42
CA ALA A 282 -13.19 -2.48 -25.18
C ALA A 282 -13.65 -3.85 -24.65
N TRP A 283 -12.72 -4.74 -24.31
CA TRP A 283 -13.03 -6.04 -23.72
C TRP A 283 -13.71 -5.91 -22.35
N LEU A 284 -13.19 -5.05 -21.47
CA LEU A 284 -13.76 -4.83 -20.13
C LEU A 284 -15.15 -4.17 -20.20
N GLN A 285 -15.32 -3.16 -21.06
CA GLN A 285 -16.59 -2.46 -21.25
C GLN A 285 -17.64 -3.36 -21.92
N GLY A 286 -17.22 -4.16 -22.91
CA GLY A 286 -18.07 -5.11 -23.64
C GLY A 286 -18.39 -6.40 -22.88
N MET A 287 -17.75 -6.63 -21.73
CA MET A 287 -18.04 -7.77 -20.85
C MET A 287 -19.53 -7.78 -20.48
N SER A 288 -20.17 -8.93 -20.40
CA SER A 288 -21.57 -9.05 -19.94
C SER A 288 -21.79 -10.37 -19.20
N GLY A 289 -22.89 -10.46 -18.45
CA GLY A 289 -23.30 -11.68 -17.73
C GLY A 289 -22.20 -12.24 -16.82
N THR A 290 -21.90 -13.52 -16.98
CA THR A 290 -21.01 -14.31 -16.10
C THR A 290 -19.58 -13.75 -16.02
N ASN A 291 -19.02 -13.21 -17.11
CA ASN A 291 -17.63 -12.73 -17.10
C ASN A 291 -17.45 -11.52 -16.17
N ARG A 292 -18.44 -10.63 -16.09
CA ARG A 292 -18.41 -9.48 -15.16
C ARG A 292 -18.41 -9.95 -13.72
N VAL A 293 -19.29 -10.91 -13.42
CA VAL A 293 -19.40 -11.52 -12.09
C VAL A 293 -18.08 -12.20 -11.70
N LEU A 294 -17.47 -12.96 -12.61
CA LEU A 294 -16.21 -13.64 -12.37
C LEU A 294 -15.06 -12.67 -12.11
N LEU A 295 -14.95 -11.61 -12.92
CA LEU A 295 -13.95 -10.56 -12.68
C LEU A 295 -14.16 -9.90 -11.32
N GLY A 296 -15.42 -9.57 -10.98
CA GLY A 296 -15.77 -9.02 -9.67
C GLY A 296 -15.42 -9.95 -8.51
N LEU A 297 -15.67 -11.25 -8.67
CA LEU A 297 -15.33 -12.28 -7.69
C LEU A 297 -13.83 -12.33 -7.43
N ILE A 298 -13.02 -12.36 -8.50
CA ILE A 298 -11.56 -12.39 -8.40
C ILE A 298 -11.02 -11.12 -7.73
N LEU A 299 -11.43 -9.93 -8.22
CA LEU A 299 -10.99 -8.66 -7.66
C LEU A 299 -11.40 -8.52 -6.19
N GLY A 300 -12.63 -8.93 -5.85
CA GLY A 300 -13.11 -8.90 -4.49
C GLY A 300 -12.34 -9.84 -3.57
N ALA A 301 -12.04 -11.07 -4.01
CA ALA A 301 -11.22 -12.01 -3.26
C ALA A 301 -9.81 -11.47 -3.00
N MET A 302 -9.18 -10.88 -4.02
CA MET A 302 -7.85 -10.30 -3.92
C MET A 302 -7.77 -9.16 -2.89
N MET A 303 -8.82 -8.34 -2.79
CA MET A 303 -8.86 -7.25 -1.81
C MET A 303 -8.83 -7.72 -0.36
N ALA A 304 -9.42 -8.86 -0.04
CA ALA A 304 -9.42 -9.38 1.32
C ALA A 304 -8.24 -10.30 1.65
N PHE A 305 -7.54 -10.81 0.64
CA PHE A 305 -6.58 -11.90 0.78
C PHE A 305 -5.48 -11.63 1.82
N ASP A 306 -4.88 -10.44 1.76
CA ASP A 306 -3.78 -10.02 2.62
C ASP A 306 -3.98 -8.63 3.25
N MET A 307 -5.23 -8.14 3.27
CA MET A 307 -5.68 -6.97 4.04
C MET A 307 -4.77 -5.73 3.92
N GLY A 308 -4.41 -5.36 2.70
CA GLY A 308 -3.50 -4.23 2.41
C GLY A 308 -2.10 -4.67 1.95
N GLY A 309 -1.87 -5.97 1.86
CA GLY A 309 -0.64 -6.56 1.35
C GLY A 309 -0.51 -6.53 -0.19
N PRO A 310 0.49 -7.25 -0.71
CA PRO A 310 0.75 -7.49 -2.15
C PRO A 310 -0.46 -7.69 -3.06
N VAL A 311 -1.34 -8.62 -2.72
CA VAL A 311 -2.45 -9.09 -3.55
C VAL A 311 -3.56 -8.05 -3.58
N ASN A 312 -3.89 -7.49 -2.43
CA ASN A 312 -4.81 -6.35 -2.32
C ASN A 312 -4.30 -5.17 -3.16
N LYS A 313 -3.04 -4.76 -2.97
CA LYS A 313 -2.45 -3.66 -3.74
C LYS A 313 -2.43 -3.93 -5.24
N ALA A 314 -2.23 -5.18 -5.68
CA ALA A 314 -2.29 -5.52 -7.09
C ALA A 314 -3.71 -5.32 -7.67
N ALA A 315 -4.75 -5.79 -6.98
CA ALA A 315 -6.14 -5.57 -7.40
C ALA A 315 -6.52 -4.07 -7.40
N TYR A 316 -6.14 -3.35 -6.35
CA TYR A 316 -6.38 -1.91 -6.25
C TYR A 316 -5.66 -1.12 -7.36
N THR A 317 -4.40 -1.45 -7.63
CA THR A 317 -3.60 -0.82 -8.68
C THR A 317 -4.20 -1.09 -10.06
N PHE A 318 -4.64 -2.32 -10.33
CA PHE A 318 -5.33 -2.66 -11.57
C PHE A 318 -6.58 -1.80 -11.77
N ALA A 319 -7.45 -1.72 -10.76
CA ALA A 319 -8.67 -0.92 -10.84
C ALA A 319 -8.40 0.59 -10.94
N THR A 320 -7.41 1.09 -10.21
CA THR A 320 -7.00 2.51 -10.29
C THR A 320 -6.43 2.85 -11.66
N GLY A 321 -5.58 1.99 -12.23
CA GLY A 321 -4.99 2.19 -13.55
C GLY A 321 -6.03 2.28 -14.67
N LEU A 322 -7.16 1.58 -14.50
CA LEU A 322 -8.30 1.60 -15.42
C LEU A 322 -9.13 2.89 -15.36
N LEU A 323 -9.03 3.68 -14.29
CA LEU A 323 -9.71 4.97 -14.19
C LEU A 323 -9.21 5.97 -15.23
N ALA A 324 -7.91 5.94 -15.57
CA ALA A 324 -7.36 6.79 -16.62
C ALA A 324 -7.90 6.47 -18.02
N SER A 325 -8.49 5.28 -18.19
CA SER A 325 -9.17 4.84 -19.41
C SER A 325 -10.69 4.85 -19.27
N GLU A 326 -11.21 5.56 -18.25
CA GLU A 326 -12.64 5.72 -17.97
C GLU A 326 -13.39 4.40 -17.73
N VAL A 327 -12.69 3.37 -17.26
CA VAL A 327 -13.27 2.07 -16.90
C VAL A 327 -13.50 2.03 -15.38
N TYR A 328 -14.71 2.43 -14.96
CA TYR A 328 -15.04 2.70 -13.55
C TYR A 328 -15.59 1.50 -12.76
N ALA A 329 -16.07 0.45 -13.43
CA ALA A 329 -16.73 -0.68 -12.74
C ALA A 329 -15.78 -1.53 -11.86
N PRO A 330 -14.54 -1.86 -12.30
CA PRO A 330 -13.57 -2.55 -11.46
C PRO A 330 -13.22 -1.77 -10.19
N MET A 331 -13.17 -0.43 -10.26
CA MET A 331 -12.93 0.43 -9.10
C MET A 331 -14.04 0.32 -8.08
N ALA A 332 -15.31 0.30 -8.51
CA ALA A 332 -16.44 0.08 -7.62
C ALA A 332 -16.32 -1.28 -6.91
N ALA A 333 -16.03 -2.35 -7.66
CA ALA A 333 -15.91 -3.69 -7.10
C ALA A 333 -14.79 -3.78 -6.06
N VAL A 334 -13.61 -3.24 -6.37
CA VAL A 334 -12.45 -3.20 -5.48
C VAL A 334 -12.74 -2.40 -4.22
N MET A 335 -13.32 -1.19 -4.34
CA MET A 335 -13.62 -0.37 -3.17
C MET A 335 -14.71 -1.00 -2.29
N ALA A 336 -15.80 -1.48 -2.89
CA ALA A 336 -16.84 -2.17 -2.16
C ALA A 336 -16.29 -3.37 -1.39
N ALA A 337 -15.49 -4.20 -2.07
CA ALA A 337 -14.92 -5.41 -1.51
C ALA A 337 -13.87 -5.14 -0.44
N GLY A 338 -13.08 -4.07 -0.52
CA GLY A 338 -12.08 -3.75 0.50
C GLY A 338 -12.65 -3.14 1.79
N MET A 339 -13.89 -2.64 1.77
CA MET A 339 -14.60 -2.23 2.98
C MET A 339 -15.11 -3.43 3.80
N VAL A 340 -15.38 -4.56 3.14
CA VAL A 340 -16.07 -5.71 3.73
C VAL A 340 -15.30 -6.43 4.84
N PRO A 341 -13.97 -6.65 4.78
CA PRO A 341 -13.27 -7.40 5.82
C PRO A 341 -13.44 -6.80 7.22
N PRO A 342 -13.13 -5.52 7.45
CA PRO A 342 -13.33 -4.90 8.77
C PRO A 342 -14.82 -4.71 9.13
N LEU A 343 -15.72 -4.44 8.16
CA LEU A 343 -17.16 -4.36 8.43
C LEU A 343 -17.76 -5.70 8.87
N GLY A 344 -17.37 -6.79 8.20
CA GLY A 344 -17.82 -8.13 8.51
C GLY A 344 -17.35 -8.60 9.88
N LEU A 345 -16.11 -8.27 10.24
CA LEU A 345 -15.56 -8.53 11.57
C LEU A 345 -16.27 -7.70 12.65
N ALA A 346 -16.48 -6.41 12.42
CA ALA A 346 -17.24 -5.57 13.33
C ALA A 346 -18.64 -6.14 13.59
N LEU A 347 -19.36 -6.53 12.53
CA LEU A 347 -20.67 -7.15 12.64
C LEU A 347 -20.62 -8.51 13.36
N ALA A 348 -19.61 -9.35 13.09
CA ALA A 348 -19.43 -10.63 13.76
C ALA A 348 -19.24 -10.48 15.28
N THR A 349 -18.51 -9.45 15.73
CA THR A 349 -18.33 -9.19 17.17
C THR A 349 -19.64 -8.84 17.89
N PHE A 350 -20.61 -8.26 17.16
CA PHE A 350 -21.93 -7.96 17.68
C PHE A 350 -22.88 -9.16 17.67
N ILE A 351 -22.86 -9.97 16.60
CA ILE A 351 -23.76 -11.13 16.43
C ILE A 351 -23.32 -12.32 17.31
N ALA A 352 -22.02 -12.56 17.42
CA ALA A 352 -21.46 -13.71 18.14
C ALA A 352 -20.43 -13.29 19.21
N PRO A 353 -20.79 -12.44 20.20
CA PRO A 353 -19.84 -11.84 21.14
C PRO A 353 -19.08 -12.87 21.98
N LYS A 354 -19.61 -14.08 22.19
CA LYS A 354 -18.90 -15.15 22.93
C LYS A 354 -17.68 -15.71 22.19
N LYS A 355 -17.58 -15.48 20.88
CA LYS A 355 -16.48 -15.93 20.02
C LYS A 355 -15.31 -14.95 19.96
N PHE A 356 -15.42 -13.82 20.66
CA PHE A 356 -14.41 -12.76 20.65
C PHE A 356 -14.00 -12.38 22.07
N ASP A 357 -12.70 -12.21 22.27
CA ASP A 357 -12.16 -11.69 23.53
C ASP A 357 -12.48 -10.17 23.69
N LYS A 358 -12.10 -9.61 24.84
CA LYS A 358 -12.38 -8.20 25.14
C LYS A 358 -11.67 -7.24 24.20
N GLN A 359 -10.44 -7.55 23.77
CA GLN A 359 -9.67 -6.71 22.86
C GLN A 359 -10.30 -6.74 21.46
N GLN A 360 -10.69 -7.90 20.97
CA GLN A 360 -11.36 -8.08 19.68
C GLN A 360 -12.72 -7.36 19.62
N LYS A 361 -13.47 -7.33 20.73
CA LYS A 361 -14.73 -6.57 20.80
C LYS A 361 -14.52 -5.06 20.68
N GLU A 362 -13.51 -4.53 21.36
CA GLU A 362 -13.17 -3.11 21.25
C GLU A 362 -12.59 -2.78 19.86
N ALA A 363 -11.72 -3.63 19.34
CA ALA A 363 -11.21 -3.56 17.98
C ALA A 363 -12.35 -3.63 16.95
N GLY A 364 -13.46 -4.31 17.24
CA GLY A 364 -14.63 -4.39 16.36
C GLY A 364 -15.28 -3.03 16.12
N LYS A 365 -15.31 -2.15 17.13
CA LYS A 365 -15.82 -0.78 16.98
C LYS A 365 -14.92 0.05 16.08
N ALA A 366 -13.60 -0.05 16.27
CA ALA A 366 -12.62 0.60 15.41
C ALA A 366 -12.69 0.06 13.97
N ALA A 367 -12.81 -1.27 13.81
CA ALA A 367 -12.95 -1.93 12.51
C ALA A 367 -14.19 -1.43 11.76
N ALA A 368 -15.31 -1.14 12.42
CA ALA A 368 -16.47 -0.54 11.75
C ALA A 368 -16.11 0.79 11.06
N VAL A 369 -15.40 1.68 11.77
CA VAL A 369 -14.99 3.00 11.27
C VAL A 369 -13.94 2.87 10.16
N LEU A 370 -12.96 1.99 10.33
CA LEU A 370 -11.94 1.71 9.32
C LEU A 370 -12.58 1.12 8.06
N GLY A 371 -13.54 0.23 8.22
CA GLY A 371 -14.27 -0.41 7.12
C GLY A 371 -15.09 0.54 6.29
N ILE A 372 -15.89 1.41 6.92
CA ILE A 372 -16.61 2.45 6.16
C ILE A 372 -15.64 3.42 5.45
N SER A 373 -14.41 3.55 5.94
CA SER A 373 -13.37 4.41 5.38
C SER A 373 -12.52 3.71 4.31
N PHE A 374 -12.83 2.47 3.93
CA PHE A 374 -12.05 1.67 2.98
C PHE A 374 -10.60 1.42 3.45
N ILE A 375 -10.44 1.17 4.75
CA ILE A 375 -9.17 0.75 5.36
C ILE A 375 -9.29 -0.72 5.74
N THR A 376 -8.85 -1.60 4.83
CA THR A 376 -8.98 -3.06 4.97
C THR A 376 -8.13 -3.61 6.12
N GLU A 377 -7.08 -2.89 6.53
CA GLU A 377 -6.15 -3.21 7.61
C GLU A 377 -6.83 -3.35 8.97
N GLY A 378 -8.02 -2.79 9.16
CA GLY A 378 -8.81 -2.98 10.39
C GLY A 378 -9.14 -4.46 10.70
N ALA A 379 -8.99 -5.35 9.71
CA ALA A 379 -9.16 -6.79 9.87
C ALA A 379 -7.93 -7.52 10.43
N ILE A 380 -6.73 -6.92 10.36
CA ILE A 380 -5.46 -7.57 10.69
C ILE A 380 -5.42 -8.12 12.13
N PRO A 381 -5.87 -7.39 13.18
CA PRO A 381 -5.85 -7.92 14.54
C PRO A 381 -6.66 -9.22 14.69
N PHE A 382 -7.75 -9.34 13.95
CA PHE A 382 -8.60 -10.53 13.98
C PHE A 382 -7.99 -11.70 13.19
N ALA A 383 -7.44 -11.39 12.01
CA ALA A 383 -6.78 -12.38 11.17
C ALA A 383 -5.50 -12.92 11.82
N ALA A 384 -4.76 -12.09 12.55
CA ALA A 384 -3.60 -12.52 13.33
C ALA A 384 -3.98 -13.50 14.45
N ALA A 385 -5.13 -13.26 15.10
CA ALA A 385 -5.62 -14.12 16.17
C ALA A 385 -6.18 -15.47 15.68
N ASP A 386 -6.85 -15.49 14.51
CA ASP A 386 -7.45 -16.73 13.96
C ASP A 386 -7.42 -16.72 12.41
N PRO A 387 -6.26 -16.94 11.79
CA PRO A 387 -6.08 -16.75 10.36
C PRO A 387 -6.87 -17.74 9.52
N VAL A 388 -6.96 -19.00 9.98
CA VAL A 388 -7.59 -20.10 9.24
C VAL A 388 -9.09 -19.87 9.06
N LYS A 389 -9.74 -19.18 10.00
CA LYS A 389 -11.20 -18.98 9.97
C LYS A 389 -11.56 -17.58 9.52
N VAL A 390 -10.79 -16.57 9.92
CA VAL A 390 -11.06 -15.18 9.55
C VAL A 390 -10.78 -14.95 8.07
N ILE A 391 -9.58 -15.30 7.58
CA ILE A 391 -9.14 -14.93 6.22
C ILE A 391 -10.06 -15.54 5.15
N PRO A 392 -10.39 -16.84 5.15
CA PRO A 392 -11.33 -17.39 4.16
C PRO A 392 -12.71 -16.75 4.23
N SER A 393 -13.20 -16.44 5.43
CA SER A 393 -14.53 -15.84 5.61
C SER A 393 -14.63 -14.43 5.00
N ILE A 394 -13.64 -13.58 5.26
CA ILE A 394 -13.59 -12.23 4.68
C ILE A 394 -13.34 -12.29 3.16
N ILE A 395 -12.56 -13.25 2.66
CA ILE A 395 -12.38 -13.48 1.22
C ILE A 395 -13.72 -13.78 0.55
N VAL A 396 -14.51 -14.70 1.12
CA VAL A 396 -15.81 -15.08 0.53
C VAL A 396 -16.77 -13.89 0.51
N GLY A 397 -16.85 -13.11 1.58
CA GLY A 397 -17.72 -11.92 1.60
C GLY A 397 -17.26 -10.81 0.65
N SER A 398 -15.96 -10.54 0.57
CA SER A 398 -15.41 -9.56 -0.37
C SER A 398 -15.55 -10.01 -1.83
N ALA A 399 -15.35 -11.29 -2.12
CA ALA A 399 -15.58 -11.88 -3.43
C ALA A 399 -17.06 -11.78 -3.83
N THR A 400 -17.97 -12.05 -2.90
CA THR A 400 -19.42 -11.88 -3.10
C THR A 400 -19.76 -10.42 -3.41
N THR A 401 -19.16 -9.48 -2.69
CA THR A 401 -19.36 -8.04 -2.90
C THR A 401 -18.87 -7.59 -4.27
N GLY A 402 -17.66 -7.99 -4.67
CA GLY A 402 -17.12 -7.63 -5.97
C GLY A 402 -17.95 -8.23 -7.12
N ALA A 403 -18.39 -9.48 -6.98
CA ALA A 403 -19.29 -10.15 -7.91
C ALA A 403 -20.62 -9.39 -8.09
N LEU A 404 -21.27 -9.03 -6.98
CA LEU A 404 -22.53 -8.27 -7.00
C LEU A 404 -22.35 -6.84 -7.55
N SER A 405 -21.28 -6.15 -7.16
CA SER A 405 -20.97 -4.81 -7.67
C SER A 405 -20.82 -4.81 -9.18
N MET A 406 -20.12 -5.79 -9.74
CA MET A 406 -19.95 -5.95 -11.19
C MET A 406 -21.24 -6.42 -11.88
N LEU A 407 -22.03 -7.30 -11.23
CA LEU A 407 -23.33 -7.75 -11.74
C LEU A 407 -24.29 -6.57 -11.90
N PHE A 408 -24.38 -5.71 -10.89
CA PHE A 408 -25.26 -4.55 -10.89
C PHE A 408 -24.68 -3.36 -11.65
N ASN A 409 -23.53 -3.52 -12.31
CA ASN A 409 -22.88 -2.47 -13.08
C ASN A 409 -22.65 -1.19 -12.25
N ALA A 410 -22.31 -1.35 -10.97
CA ALA A 410 -21.92 -0.22 -10.15
C ALA A 410 -20.59 0.34 -10.67
N THR A 411 -20.47 1.67 -10.67
CA THR A 411 -19.28 2.38 -11.14
C THR A 411 -18.80 3.33 -10.07
N LEU A 412 -17.50 3.59 -10.03
CA LEU A 412 -16.91 4.49 -9.05
C LEU A 412 -15.78 5.29 -9.69
N ARG A 413 -15.92 6.62 -9.67
CA ARG A 413 -14.96 7.54 -10.29
C ARG A 413 -13.84 7.97 -9.34
N ALA A 414 -14.11 7.95 -8.04
CA ALA A 414 -13.13 8.27 -7.01
C ALA A 414 -12.38 6.99 -6.59
N PRO A 415 -11.04 6.95 -6.62
CA PRO A 415 -10.26 5.78 -6.22
C PRO A 415 -10.24 5.58 -4.69
N HIS A 416 -10.72 6.54 -3.90
CA HIS A 416 -10.66 6.49 -2.45
C HIS A 416 -11.84 7.24 -1.80
N GLY A 417 -12.03 7.02 -0.49
CA GLY A 417 -13.06 7.69 0.32
C GLY A 417 -14.17 6.79 0.87
N GLY A 418 -14.08 5.47 0.68
CA GLY A 418 -15.02 4.49 1.26
C GLY A 418 -16.50 4.83 1.03
N ILE A 419 -17.33 4.63 2.06
CA ILE A 419 -18.77 4.91 2.01
C ILE A 419 -19.05 6.39 1.74
N PHE A 420 -18.13 7.30 2.07
CA PHE A 420 -18.34 8.74 1.91
C PHE A 420 -18.53 9.12 0.43
N THR A 421 -17.96 8.33 -0.49
CA THR A 421 -18.15 8.51 -1.93
C THR A 421 -19.62 8.39 -2.37
N VAL A 422 -20.45 7.63 -1.64
CA VAL A 422 -21.89 7.46 -1.93
C VAL A 422 -22.66 8.78 -1.79
N PHE A 423 -22.22 9.66 -0.89
CA PHE A 423 -22.86 10.96 -0.68
C PHE A 423 -22.46 12.01 -1.71
N ILE A 424 -21.54 11.66 -2.61
CA ILE A 424 -21.01 12.56 -3.62
C ILE A 424 -21.80 12.32 -4.90
N PRO A 425 -22.58 13.30 -5.38
CA PRO A 425 -23.42 13.14 -6.56
C PRO A 425 -22.62 12.56 -7.74
N GLY A 426 -23.09 11.43 -8.28
CA GLY A 426 -22.51 10.71 -9.42
C GLY A 426 -21.03 10.33 -9.36
N ALA A 427 -20.41 10.37 -8.17
CA ALA A 427 -19.17 9.65 -7.94
C ALA A 427 -19.39 8.14 -8.04
N VAL A 428 -20.54 7.66 -7.53
CA VAL A 428 -20.98 6.27 -7.58
C VAL A 428 -22.16 6.11 -8.53
N GLY A 429 -22.06 5.22 -9.51
CA GLY A 429 -23.19 4.76 -10.32
C GLY A 429 -23.91 3.58 -9.66
N ASN A 430 -25.23 3.50 -9.82
CA ASN A 430 -26.08 2.48 -9.21
C ASN A 430 -25.91 2.37 -7.68
N VAL A 431 -25.90 3.53 -7.01
CA VAL A 431 -25.64 3.72 -5.57
C VAL A 431 -26.35 2.69 -4.67
N VAL A 432 -27.65 2.45 -4.91
CA VAL A 432 -28.43 1.52 -4.10
C VAL A 432 -27.88 0.09 -4.21
N MET A 433 -27.59 -0.36 -5.43
CA MET A 433 -27.05 -1.69 -5.66
C MET A 433 -25.60 -1.83 -5.20
N TYR A 434 -24.83 -0.76 -5.25
CA TYR A 434 -23.50 -0.68 -4.66
C TYR A 434 -23.56 -0.88 -3.14
N ALA A 435 -24.45 -0.16 -2.45
CA ALA A 435 -24.66 -0.29 -1.00
C ALA A 435 -25.18 -1.70 -0.62
N ILE A 436 -26.11 -2.26 -1.40
CA ILE A 436 -26.60 -3.64 -1.21
C ILE A 436 -25.45 -4.64 -1.34
N SER A 437 -24.56 -4.47 -2.32
CA SER A 437 -23.42 -5.37 -2.53
C SER A 437 -22.51 -5.42 -1.29
N ILE A 438 -22.19 -4.25 -0.73
CA ILE A 438 -21.38 -4.12 0.49
C ILE A 438 -22.07 -4.79 1.68
N LEU A 439 -23.37 -4.52 1.85
CA LEU A 439 -24.16 -5.07 2.95
C LEU A 439 -24.20 -6.60 2.87
N VAL A 440 -24.46 -7.17 1.69
CA VAL A 440 -24.52 -8.61 1.49
C VAL A 440 -23.18 -9.27 1.82
N GLY A 441 -22.06 -8.76 1.31
CA GLY A 441 -20.75 -9.35 1.63
C GLY A 441 -20.33 -9.16 3.09
N THR A 442 -20.74 -8.06 3.72
CA THR A 442 -20.56 -7.82 5.16
C THR A 442 -21.29 -8.89 5.97
N ILE A 443 -22.56 -9.16 5.64
CA ILE A 443 -23.36 -10.22 6.28
C ILE A 443 -22.75 -11.60 6.03
N VAL A 444 -22.36 -11.90 4.79
CA VAL A 444 -21.73 -13.19 4.43
C VAL A 444 -20.46 -13.42 5.25
N SER A 445 -19.57 -12.42 5.33
CA SER A 445 -18.35 -12.50 6.16
C SER A 445 -18.71 -12.73 7.62
N ALA A 446 -19.63 -11.93 8.16
CA ALA A 446 -20.00 -11.98 9.56
C ALA A 446 -20.62 -13.33 9.97
N VAL A 447 -21.50 -13.88 9.12
CA VAL A 447 -22.13 -15.19 9.33
C VAL A 447 -21.10 -16.31 9.27
N LEU A 448 -20.20 -16.31 8.27
CA LEU A 448 -19.15 -17.32 8.16
C LEU A 448 -18.21 -17.30 9.36
N ILE A 449 -17.76 -16.11 9.79
CA ILE A 449 -16.93 -15.96 10.99
C ILE A 449 -17.70 -16.46 12.23
N SER A 450 -18.96 -16.06 12.36
CA SER A 450 -19.81 -16.44 13.50
C SER A 450 -20.11 -17.93 13.55
N ILE A 451 -20.09 -18.65 12.43
CA ILE A 451 -20.24 -20.11 12.39
C ILE A 451 -18.90 -20.79 12.70
N LEU A 452 -17.83 -20.38 12.02
CA LEU A 452 -16.54 -21.07 12.03
C LEU A 452 -15.71 -20.84 13.30
N LYS A 453 -15.67 -19.61 13.84
CA LYS A 453 -14.83 -19.27 15.00
C LYS A 453 -15.30 -20.04 16.24
N ASP A 454 -14.39 -20.44 17.11
CA ASP A 454 -14.78 -21.14 18.35
C ASP A 454 -15.15 -20.14 19.44
N GLU A 455 -15.91 -20.57 20.44
CA GLU A 455 -16.14 -19.75 21.64
C GLU A 455 -14.82 -19.57 22.40
N VAL A 456 -14.57 -18.35 22.85
CA VAL A 456 -13.41 -18.06 23.70
C VAL A 456 -13.75 -18.61 25.09
N LYS A 457 -12.95 -19.57 25.57
CA LYS A 457 -13.10 -20.08 26.94
C LYS A 457 -12.92 -18.92 27.92
N ALA A 458 -13.91 -18.75 28.79
CA ALA A 458 -13.99 -17.66 29.76
C ALA A 458 -12.81 -17.67 30.74
#